data_AF-A0A3N5U6P3-F1
#
_entry.id   AF-A0A3N5U6P3-F1
#
_cell.length_a   1.000
_cell.length_b   1.000
_cell.length_c   1.000
_cell.angle_alpha   90.00
_cell.angle_beta   90.00
_cell.angle_gamma   90.00
#
_symmetry.space_group_name_H-M   'P 1'
#
loop_
_entity.id
_entity.type
_entity.pdbx_description
1 polymer ?
#
loop_
_entity_poly.entity_id
_entity_poly.type
_entity_poly.pdbx_seq_one_letter_code
_entity_poly.pdbx_strand_id
1 'polypeptide(L)'
;MARRYWPDTGPVGHDLDLSLAIEPGYAPVEIVGVVGDVKYDDMAAEFGNDIYVPYLQFGYPCYYFTLRTVGDPLSMIAAVREAVVAVNRELPISDVMTMEQRIANSTSRTRFLAVLLALFAMLALGLAVTGVYGLIAYSVAQRTREIGIRMALGARSSQVLRQTMCQGMRLVIMGGVIGASAACILNRLMHSLLYGVSATDPLTFSAVALLLAIAALLACYIPARRASRIDPMAALRCE
;
A
#
# COMPACT_ATOMS: atom_id res chain seq x y z
N MET A 1 25.28 1.50 -11.65
CA MET A 1 26.12 1.38 -12.86
C MET A 1 27.51 0.76 -12.62
N ALA A 2 28.37 1.38 -11.79
CA ALA A 2 29.79 0.99 -11.63
C ALA A 2 30.01 -0.52 -11.39
N ARG A 3 29.34 -1.11 -10.39
CA ARG A 3 29.46 -2.54 -10.05
C ARG A 3 28.96 -3.49 -11.14
N ARG A 4 28.08 -3.03 -12.03
CA ARG A 4 27.47 -3.85 -13.08
C ARG A 4 28.41 -4.02 -14.28
N TYR A 5 29.13 -2.96 -14.63
CA TYR A 5 30.00 -2.93 -15.81
C TYR A 5 31.48 -3.13 -15.47
N TRP A 6 31.91 -2.80 -14.25
CA TRP A 6 33.29 -2.98 -13.77
C TRP A 6 33.31 -3.71 -12.41
N PRO A 7 32.90 -5.00 -12.36
CA PRO A 7 32.88 -5.76 -11.12
C PRO A 7 34.28 -5.99 -10.52
N ASP A 8 35.30 -6.19 -11.37
CA ASP A 8 36.62 -6.67 -10.94
C ASP A 8 37.75 -5.63 -11.07
N THR A 9 37.68 -4.73 -12.07
CA THR A 9 38.75 -3.76 -12.39
C THR A 9 38.54 -2.38 -11.79
N GLY A 10 37.32 -2.07 -11.35
CA GLY A 10 36.94 -0.72 -10.94
C GLY A 10 36.78 0.24 -12.15
N PRO A 11 35.84 1.19 -12.10
CA PRO A 11 35.50 2.01 -13.25
C PRO A 11 36.43 3.22 -13.46
N VAL A 12 37.19 3.65 -12.44
CA VAL A 12 38.01 4.87 -12.51
C VAL A 12 39.19 4.69 -13.47
N GLY A 13 39.49 5.71 -14.27
CA GLY A 13 40.56 5.71 -15.28
C GLY A 13 40.20 5.04 -16.60
N HIS A 14 38.97 4.53 -16.75
CA HIS A 14 38.47 4.05 -18.03
C HIS A 14 37.80 5.19 -18.80
N ASP A 15 37.92 5.16 -20.13
CA ASP A 15 37.22 6.07 -21.01
C ASP A 15 35.80 5.58 -21.30
N LEU A 16 34.86 6.52 -21.31
CA LEU A 16 33.47 6.30 -21.65
C LEU A 16 33.13 7.10 -22.90
N ASP A 17 32.63 6.42 -23.93
CA ASP A 17 32.09 7.08 -25.11
C ASP A 17 30.62 7.48 -24.85
N LEU A 18 30.38 8.79 -24.76
CA LEU A 18 29.05 9.36 -24.53
C LEU A 18 28.30 9.69 -25.83
N SER A 19 28.88 9.40 -27.00
CA SER A 19 28.31 9.75 -28.31
C SER A 19 26.93 9.12 -28.57
N LEU A 20 26.66 7.95 -27.97
CA LEU A 20 25.39 7.23 -28.07
C LEU A 20 24.34 7.67 -27.04
N ALA A 21 24.77 8.24 -25.92
CA ALA A 21 23.88 8.55 -24.80
C ALA A 21 23.37 10.00 -24.81
N ILE A 22 24.09 10.91 -25.48
CA ILE A 22 23.87 12.35 -25.39
C ILE A 22 23.74 12.96 -26.78
N GLU A 23 24.83 13.02 -27.56
CA GLU A 23 24.83 13.54 -28.93
C GLU A 23 26.06 13.02 -29.71
N PRO A 24 25.98 12.81 -31.03
CA PRO A 24 27.14 12.42 -31.82
C PRO A 24 28.20 13.52 -31.87
N GLY A 25 29.47 13.18 -31.64
CA GLY A 25 30.61 14.09 -31.85
C GLY A 25 31.35 14.57 -30.61
N TYR A 26 30.95 14.13 -29.41
CA TYR A 26 31.73 14.37 -28.19
C TYR A 26 32.95 13.44 -28.11
N ALA A 27 34.07 13.98 -27.61
CA ALA A 27 35.25 13.17 -27.30
C ALA A 27 34.96 12.20 -26.13
N PRO A 28 35.64 11.05 -26.07
CA PRO A 28 35.55 10.14 -24.92
C PRO A 28 35.88 10.87 -23.61
N VAL A 29 35.19 10.53 -22.53
CA VAL A 29 35.42 11.11 -21.20
C VAL A 29 36.02 10.07 -20.26
N GLU A 30 37.03 10.48 -19.49
CA GLU A 30 37.63 9.62 -18.48
C GLU A 30 36.75 9.59 -17.21
N ILE A 31 36.53 8.41 -16.66
CA ILE A 31 35.84 8.25 -15.37
C ILE A 31 36.80 8.63 -14.25
N VAL A 32 36.57 9.78 -13.61
CA VAL A 32 37.42 10.29 -12.52
C VAL A 32 36.96 9.87 -11.12
N GLY A 33 35.77 9.29 -10.99
CA GLY A 33 35.22 8.92 -9.68
C GLY A 33 33.87 8.23 -9.72
N VAL A 34 33.46 7.72 -8.56
CA VAL A 34 32.17 7.04 -8.35
C VAL A 34 31.47 7.67 -7.15
N VAL A 35 30.19 7.99 -7.32
CA VAL A 35 29.31 8.48 -6.26
C VAL A 35 28.27 7.43 -5.89
N GLY A 36 27.63 7.60 -4.72
CA GLY A 36 26.55 6.72 -4.29
C GLY A 36 25.32 6.81 -5.22
N ASP A 37 24.52 5.75 -5.25
CA ASP A 37 23.34 5.70 -6.10
C ASP A 37 22.28 6.72 -5.63
N VAL A 38 21.65 7.41 -6.58
CA VAL A 38 20.60 8.42 -6.34
C VAL A 38 19.34 8.00 -7.11
N LYS A 39 18.16 8.20 -6.52
CA LYS A 39 16.89 7.98 -7.23
C LYS A 39 16.33 9.34 -7.68
N TYR A 40 16.19 9.52 -9.00
CA TYR A 40 15.78 10.79 -9.59
C TYR A 40 14.27 10.93 -9.84
N ASP A 41 13.60 9.86 -10.27
CA ASP A 41 12.25 9.97 -10.83
C ASP A 41 11.23 9.05 -10.11
N ASP A 42 11.53 7.76 -10.05
CA ASP A 42 10.71 6.79 -9.32
C ASP A 42 11.50 6.16 -8.16
N MET A 43 10.97 6.31 -6.95
CA MET A 43 11.53 5.67 -5.77
C MET A 43 11.43 4.13 -5.83
N ALA A 44 10.53 3.57 -6.63
CA ALA A 44 10.35 2.14 -6.82
C ALA A 44 11.21 1.55 -7.95
N ALA A 45 11.70 2.37 -8.89
CA ALA A 45 12.55 1.88 -9.98
C ALA A 45 13.93 1.40 -9.47
N GLU A 46 14.55 0.50 -10.24
CA GLU A 46 15.96 0.16 -10.07
C GLU A 46 16.82 1.40 -10.29
N PHE A 47 17.99 1.44 -9.65
CA PHE A 47 18.95 2.53 -9.85
C PHE A 47 19.35 2.60 -11.33
N GLY A 48 19.17 3.78 -11.91
CA GLY A 48 19.55 4.06 -13.30
C GLY A 48 21.05 4.00 -13.52
N ASN A 49 21.44 4.11 -14.79
CA ASN A 49 22.82 4.36 -15.16
C ASN A 49 23.04 5.87 -15.24
N ASP A 50 23.27 6.48 -14.08
CA ASP A 50 23.47 7.92 -13.96
C ASP A 50 24.96 8.28 -14.11
N ILE A 51 25.23 9.35 -14.85
CA ILE A 51 26.58 9.87 -15.10
C ILE A 51 26.56 11.37 -14.80
N TYR A 52 27.54 11.83 -14.03
CA TYR A 52 27.72 13.25 -13.75
C TYR A 52 28.86 13.80 -14.59
N VAL A 53 28.55 14.76 -15.44
CA VAL A 53 29.55 15.44 -16.29
C VAL A 53 29.65 16.92 -15.90
N PRO A 54 30.85 17.51 -15.91
CA PRO A 54 31.01 18.94 -15.65
C PRO A 54 30.29 19.78 -16.72
N TYR A 55 29.44 20.71 -16.27
CA TYR A 55 28.69 21.61 -17.18
C TYR A 55 29.60 22.39 -18.15
N LEU A 56 30.79 22.81 -17.70
CA LEU A 56 31.73 23.56 -18.54
C LEU A 56 32.34 22.71 -19.67
N GLN A 57 32.34 21.38 -19.53
CA GLN A 57 32.82 20.46 -20.57
C GLN A 57 31.67 19.99 -21.46
N PHE A 58 30.50 19.79 -20.85
CA PHE A 58 29.26 19.36 -21.50
C PHE A 58 28.20 20.43 -21.29
N GLY A 59 28.22 21.44 -22.17
CA GLY A 59 27.31 22.58 -22.16
C GLY A 59 25.89 22.19 -22.56
N TYR A 60 25.23 21.38 -21.75
CA TYR A 60 23.84 21.01 -21.96
C TYR A 60 22.93 22.21 -21.69
N PRO A 61 21.82 22.41 -22.42
CA PRO A 61 20.82 23.41 -22.05
C PRO A 61 20.36 23.13 -20.62
N CYS A 62 20.75 23.98 -19.68
CA CYS A 62 20.41 23.79 -18.28
C CYS A 62 18.95 24.22 -18.07
N TYR A 63 18.08 23.27 -17.70
CA TYR A 63 16.68 23.55 -17.40
C TYR A 63 16.42 23.84 -15.92
N TYR A 64 17.37 23.53 -15.02
CA TYR A 64 17.16 23.62 -13.57
C TYR A 64 18.42 24.03 -12.81
N PHE A 65 18.26 24.94 -11.86
CA PHE A 65 19.30 25.29 -10.88
C PHE A 65 18.94 24.75 -9.51
N THR A 66 19.92 24.12 -8.84
CA THR A 66 19.77 23.67 -7.46
C THR A 66 20.62 24.55 -6.55
N LEU A 67 19.99 25.16 -5.55
CA LEU A 67 20.64 26.05 -4.59
C LEU A 67 20.59 25.42 -3.20
N ARG A 68 21.72 25.43 -2.50
CA ARG A 68 21.79 25.06 -1.09
C ARG A 68 21.83 26.33 -0.24
N THR A 69 20.83 26.49 0.62
CA THR A 69 20.71 27.64 1.52
C THR A 69 20.91 27.23 2.98
N VAL A 70 21.23 28.20 3.83
CA VAL A 70 21.21 28.06 5.29
C VAL A 70 19.97 28.79 5.80
N GLY A 71 19.07 28.09 6.49
CA GLY A 71 17.77 28.64 6.91
C GLY A 71 16.63 28.31 5.93
N ASP A 72 15.54 29.07 5.97
CA ASP A 72 14.35 28.84 5.12
C ASP A 72 14.69 29.03 3.63
N PRO A 73 14.64 27.97 2.80
CA PRO A 73 14.94 28.07 1.36
C PRO A 73 14.00 29.00 0.60
N LEU A 74 12.74 29.13 1.05
CA LEU A 74 11.75 29.96 0.37
C LEU A 74 12.05 31.46 0.52
N SER A 75 12.72 31.84 1.61
CA SER A 75 13.15 33.23 1.83
C SER A 75 14.17 33.74 0.80
N MET A 76 14.93 32.82 0.17
CA MET A 76 15.96 33.14 -0.82
C MET A 76 15.40 33.37 -2.24
N ILE A 77 14.14 33.00 -2.48
CA ILE A 77 13.53 33.05 -3.83
C ILE A 77 13.53 34.46 -4.40
N ALA A 78 13.25 35.47 -3.57
CA ALA A 78 13.23 36.87 -4.01
C ALA A 78 14.62 37.32 -4.51
N ALA A 79 15.67 37.00 -3.74
CA ALA A 79 17.05 37.34 -4.10
C ALA A 79 17.52 36.60 -5.35
N VAL A 80 17.18 35.31 -5.49
CA VAL A 80 17.49 34.52 -6.70
C VAL A 80 16.77 35.11 -7.91
N ARG A 81 15.50 35.50 -7.77
CA ARG A 81 14.73 36.12 -8.84
C ARG A 81 15.37 37.42 -9.32
N GLU A 82 15.78 38.27 -8.39
CA GLU A 82 16.46 39.52 -8.71
C GLU A 82 17.77 39.28 -9.47
N ALA A 83 18.58 38.32 -9.02
CA ALA A 83 19.83 37.95 -9.68
C ALA A 83 19.62 37.42 -11.11
N VAL A 84 18.61 36.57 -11.34
CA VAL A 84 18.28 36.06 -12.68
C VAL A 84 17.79 37.19 -13.60
N VAL A 85 16.91 38.06 -13.09
CA VAL A 85 16.38 39.20 -13.84
C VAL A 85 17.48 40.21 -14.21
N ALA A 86 18.51 40.36 -13.37
CA ALA A 86 19.67 41.19 -13.67
C ALA A 86 20.52 40.65 -14.83
N VAL A 87 20.56 39.32 -15.01
CA VAL A 87 21.26 38.67 -16.13
C VAL A 87 20.40 38.70 -17.41
N ASN A 88 19.14 38.29 -17.31
CA ASN A 88 18.21 38.28 -18.44
C ASN A 88 16.75 38.35 -17.95
N ARG A 89 16.04 39.42 -18.36
CA ARG A 89 14.65 39.67 -17.96
C ARG A 89 13.63 38.77 -18.65
N GLU A 90 14.00 38.17 -19.77
CA GLU A 90 13.11 37.33 -20.57
C GLU A 90 13.10 35.87 -20.10
N LEU A 91 13.96 35.50 -19.14
CA LEU A 91 14.00 34.15 -18.59
C LEU A 91 12.89 33.94 -17.54
N PRO A 92 11.89 33.07 -17.81
CA PRO A 92 10.89 32.74 -16.81
C PRO A 92 11.52 31.83 -15.75
N ILE A 93 11.39 32.21 -14.48
CA ILE A 93 11.63 31.29 -13.36
C ILE A 93 10.32 30.54 -13.10
N SER A 94 10.28 29.29 -13.53
CA SER A 94 9.19 28.34 -13.29
C SER A 94 9.62 27.24 -12.31
N ASP A 95 8.65 26.51 -11.78
CA ASP A 95 8.86 25.29 -10.98
C ASP A 95 9.72 25.47 -9.71
N VAL A 96 9.58 26.62 -9.05
CA VAL A 96 10.28 26.89 -7.78
C VAL A 96 9.68 26.04 -6.67
N MET A 97 10.47 25.10 -6.15
CA MET A 97 10.06 24.25 -5.03
C MET A 97 11.26 23.87 -4.15
N THR A 98 11.00 23.57 -2.89
CA THR A 98 12.02 23.01 -1.99
C THR A 98 12.32 21.56 -2.36
N MET A 99 13.49 21.05 -1.97
CA MET A 99 13.80 19.63 -2.17
C MET A 99 12.81 18.72 -1.42
N GLU A 100 12.28 19.17 -0.28
CA GLU A 100 11.22 18.47 0.46
C GLU A 100 9.93 18.39 -0.36
N GLN A 101 9.50 19.48 -1.00
CA GLN A 101 8.34 19.49 -1.89
C GLN A 101 8.57 18.61 -3.12
N ARG A 102 9.78 18.60 -3.68
CA ARG A 102 10.14 17.72 -4.80
C ARG A 102 10.01 16.25 -4.44
N ILE A 103 10.52 15.86 -3.27
CA ILE A 103 10.40 14.49 -2.74
C ILE A 103 8.94 14.15 -2.42
N ALA A 104 8.18 15.09 -1.85
CA ALA A 104 6.76 14.87 -1.59
C ALA A 104 5.98 14.61 -2.89
N ASN A 105 6.24 15.40 -3.93
CA ASN A 105 5.58 15.28 -5.24
C ASN A 105 5.91 13.97 -5.96
N SER A 106 7.14 13.45 -5.85
CA SER A 106 7.48 12.15 -6.46
C SER A 106 6.70 10.99 -5.85
N THR A 107 6.28 11.10 -4.58
CA THR A 107 5.50 10.07 -3.89
C THR A 107 3.98 10.31 -3.94
N SER A 108 3.53 11.50 -4.33
CA SER A 108 2.11 11.90 -4.31
C SER A 108 1.20 10.97 -5.10
N ARG A 109 1.62 10.51 -6.29
CA ARG A 109 0.81 9.61 -7.12
C ARG A 109 0.60 8.25 -6.44
N THR A 110 1.67 7.67 -5.90
CA THR A 110 1.63 6.40 -5.17
C THR A 110 0.78 6.53 -3.91
N ARG A 111 0.93 7.64 -3.17
CA ARG A 111 0.12 7.94 -1.98
C ARG A 111 -1.36 8.08 -2.30
N PHE A 112 -1.71 8.77 -3.39
CA PHE A 112 -3.10 8.93 -3.82
C PHE A 112 -3.75 7.58 -4.15
N LEU A 113 -3.06 6.74 -4.94
CA LEU A 113 -3.55 5.39 -5.26
C LEU A 113 -3.66 4.52 -4.01
N ALA A 114 -2.70 4.60 -3.08
CA ALA A 114 -2.74 3.87 -1.82
C ALA A 114 -3.94 4.28 -0.96
N VAL A 115 -4.25 5.58 -0.87
CA VAL A 115 -5.43 6.09 -0.14
C VAL A 115 -6.72 5.60 -0.79
N LEU A 116 -6.82 5.64 -2.12
CA LEU A 116 -8.00 5.16 -2.84
C LEU A 116 -8.21 3.66 -2.64
N LEU A 117 -7.15 2.86 -2.75
CA LEU A 117 -7.18 1.42 -2.48
C LEU A 117 -7.55 1.12 -1.02
N ALA A 118 -7.01 1.89 -0.06
CA ALA A 118 -7.36 1.76 1.34
C ALA A 118 -8.85 2.05 1.59
N LEU A 119 -9.42 3.04 0.90
CA LEU A 119 -10.84 3.35 0.97
C LEU A 119 -11.71 2.22 0.41
N PHE A 120 -11.35 1.67 -0.76
CA PHE A 120 -12.02 0.49 -1.29
C PHE A 120 -11.89 -0.74 -0.40
N ALA A 121 -10.71 -0.96 0.19
CA ALA A 121 -10.49 -2.06 1.13
C ALA A 121 -11.37 -1.90 2.38
N MET A 122 -11.50 -0.68 2.93
CA MET A 122 -12.40 -0.40 4.05
C MET A 122 -13.87 -0.64 3.69
N LEU A 123 -14.32 -0.21 2.52
CA LEU A 123 -15.68 -0.47 2.05
C LEU A 123 -15.95 -1.96 1.85
N ALA A 124 -15.03 -2.67 1.20
CA ALA A 124 -15.12 -4.12 1.01
C ALA A 124 -15.14 -4.87 2.34
N LEU A 125 -14.31 -4.46 3.31
CA LEU A 125 -14.32 -5.01 4.66
C LEU A 125 -15.65 -4.76 5.38
N GLY A 126 -16.20 -3.55 5.27
CA GLY A 126 -17.52 -3.21 5.81
C GLY A 126 -18.64 -4.05 5.21
N LEU A 127 -18.63 -4.25 3.89
CA LEU A 127 -19.57 -5.13 3.18
C LEU A 127 -19.40 -6.60 3.59
N ALA A 128 -18.17 -7.07 3.76
CA ALA A 128 -17.90 -8.42 4.24
C ALA A 128 -18.42 -8.64 5.67
N VAL A 129 -18.16 -7.70 6.58
CA VAL A 129 -18.64 -7.74 7.97
C VAL A 129 -20.17 -7.76 8.04
N THR A 130 -20.83 -6.86 7.31
CA THR A 130 -22.30 -6.79 7.28
C THR A 130 -22.92 -8.01 6.61
N GLY A 131 -22.32 -8.52 5.52
CA GLY A 131 -22.76 -9.75 4.84
C GLY A 131 -22.61 -11.00 5.70
N VAL A 132 -21.46 -11.19 6.35
CA VAL A 132 -21.23 -12.30 7.30
C VAL A 132 -22.21 -12.20 8.47
N TYR A 133 -22.41 -11.01 9.03
CA TYR A 133 -23.38 -10.80 10.10
C TYR A 133 -24.80 -11.16 9.66
N GLY A 134 -25.26 -10.63 8.53
CA GLY A 134 -26.60 -10.87 8.00
C GLY A 134 -26.85 -12.35 7.70
N LEU A 135 -25.91 -13.01 7.02
CA LEU A 135 -26.03 -14.41 6.64
C LEU A 135 -26.07 -15.34 7.87
N ILE A 136 -25.16 -15.12 8.84
CA ILE A 136 -25.12 -15.92 10.07
C ILE A 136 -26.35 -15.66 10.92
N ALA A 137 -26.72 -14.39 11.14
CA ALA A 137 -27.88 -14.04 11.95
C ALA A 137 -29.18 -14.59 11.36
N TYR A 138 -29.34 -14.54 10.03
CA TYR A 138 -30.47 -15.14 9.33
C TYR A 138 -30.50 -16.67 9.49
N SER A 139 -29.36 -17.35 9.30
CA SER A 139 -29.26 -18.80 9.46
C SER A 139 -29.62 -19.26 10.88
N VAL A 140 -29.16 -18.53 11.90
CA VAL A 140 -29.51 -18.81 13.30
C VAL A 140 -30.99 -18.56 13.56
N ALA A 141 -31.55 -17.46 13.03
CA ALA A 141 -32.95 -17.12 13.18
C ALA A 141 -33.89 -18.16 12.53
N GLN A 142 -33.48 -18.77 11.41
CA GLN A 142 -34.27 -19.83 10.78
C GLN A 142 -34.29 -21.12 11.61
N ARG A 143 -33.25 -21.36 12.42
CA ARG A 143 -33.12 -22.52 13.32
C ARG A 143 -33.75 -22.31 14.70
N THR A 144 -34.34 -21.14 14.96
CA THR A 144 -34.97 -20.82 16.27
C THR A 144 -36.07 -21.81 16.64
N ARG A 145 -36.81 -22.34 15.66
CA ARG A 145 -37.88 -23.33 15.88
C ARG A 145 -37.33 -24.67 16.42
N GLU A 146 -36.23 -25.16 15.85
CA GLU A 146 -35.55 -26.37 16.32
C GLU A 146 -34.95 -26.16 17.72
N ILE A 147 -34.39 -24.97 17.97
CA ILE A 147 -33.84 -24.57 19.27
C ILE A 147 -34.95 -24.58 20.34
N GLY A 148 -36.13 -24.04 20.03
CA GLY A 148 -37.31 -24.04 20.90
C GLY A 148 -37.82 -25.45 21.21
N ILE A 149 -37.90 -26.33 20.21
CA ILE A 149 -38.33 -27.74 20.41
C ILE A 149 -37.32 -28.48 21.31
N ARG A 150 -36.01 -28.32 21.10
CA ARG A 150 -34.99 -28.95 21.94
C ARG A 150 -35.02 -28.44 23.38
N MET A 151 -35.24 -27.14 23.57
CA MET A 151 -35.42 -26.54 24.89
C MET A 151 -36.65 -27.11 25.60
N ALA A 152 -37.77 -27.27 24.89
CA ALA A 152 -39.00 -27.89 25.43
C ALA A 152 -38.80 -29.37 25.83
N LEU A 153 -37.90 -30.09 25.15
CA LEU A 153 -37.48 -31.44 25.50
C LEU A 153 -36.45 -31.51 26.63
N GLY A 154 -36.11 -30.38 27.27
CA GLY A 154 -35.22 -30.30 28.44
C GLY A 154 -33.74 -30.10 28.11
N ALA A 155 -33.38 -29.78 26.87
CA ALA A 155 -31.99 -29.46 26.53
C ALA A 155 -31.52 -28.17 27.21
N ARG A 156 -30.30 -28.18 27.76
CA ARG A 156 -29.71 -26.96 28.36
C ARG A 156 -29.42 -25.94 27.25
N SER A 157 -29.82 -24.69 27.48
CA SER A 157 -29.58 -23.56 26.57
C SER A 157 -28.09 -23.41 26.17
N SER A 158 -27.16 -23.75 27.08
CA SER A 158 -25.72 -23.75 26.82
C SER A 158 -25.25 -24.81 25.81
N GLN A 159 -25.88 -25.98 25.77
CA GLN A 159 -25.53 -27.04 24.80
C GLN A 159 -25.97 -26.65 23.38
N VAL A 160 -27.16 -26.05 23.26
CA VAL A 160 -27.69 -25.59 21.98
C VAL A 160 -26.90 -24.38 21.47
N LEU A 161 -26.58 -23.43 22.35
CA LEU A 161 -25.75 -22.27 22.02
C LEU A 161 -24.37 -22.67 21.51
N ARG A 162 -23.70 -23.61 22.18
CA ARG A 162 -22.39 -24.13 21.80
C ARG A 162 -22.42 -24.82 20.45
N GLN A 163 -23.44 -25.63 20.16
CA GLN A 163 -23.57 -26.32 18.88
C GLN A 163 -23.73 -25.34 17.71
N THR A 164 -24.58 -24.32 17.89
CA THR A 164 -24.81 -23.27 16.89
C THR A 164 -23.55 -22.42 16.67
N MET A 165 -22.86 -22.03 17.76
CA MET A 165 -21.59 -21.31 17.66
C MET A 165 -20.51 -22.14 16.95
N CYS A 166 -20.36 -23.43 17.26
CA CYS A 166 -19.37 -24.28 16.59
C CYS A 166 -19.65 -24.44 15.09
N GLN A 167 -20.92 -24.55 14.68
CA GLN A 167 -21.28 -24.61 13.26
C GLN A 167 -21.01 -23.30 12.54
N GLY A 168 -21.40 -22.15 13.13
CA GLY A 168 -21.12 -20.84 12.57
C GLY A 168 -19.61 -20.57 12.46
N MET A 169 -18.86 -20.90 13.51
CA MET A 169 -17.41 -20.69 13.53
C MET A 169 -16.66 -21.57 12.54
N ARG A 170 -17.12 -22.81 12.28
CA ARG A 170 -16.53 -23.66 11.24
C ARG A 170 -16.60 -23.02 9.86
N LEU A 171 -17.73 -22.43 9.50
CA LEU A 171 -17.90 -21.71 8.24
C LEU A 171 -16.95 -20.52 8.13
N VAL A 172 -16.81 -19.76 9.21
CA VAL A 172 -15.91 -18.58 9.29
C VAL A 172 -14.46 -19.01 9.15
N ILE A 173 -14.04 -20.07 9.85
CA ILE A 173 -12.67 -20.59 9.77
C ILE A 173 -12.38 -21.11 8.37
N MET A 174 -13.28 -21.90 7.76
CA MET A 174 -13.09 -22.40 6.40
C MET A 174 -13.01 -21.25 5.38
N GLY A 175 -13.94 -20.29 5.46
CA GLY A 175 -13.91 -19.10 4.60
C GLY A 175 -12.64 -18.27 4.80
N GLY A 176 -12.19 -18.11 6.04
CA GLY A 176 -10.95 -17.41 6.39
C GLY A 176 -9.71 -18.10 5.82
N VAL A 177 -9.60 -19.42 5.94
CA VAL A 177 -8.49 -20.20 5.37
C VAL A 177 -8.48 -20.11 3.84
N ILE A 178 -9.64 -20.25 3.19
CA ILE A 178 -9.76 -20.13 1.73
C ILE A 178 -9.38 -18.71 1.28
N GLY A 179 -9.93 -17.69 1.94
CA GLY A 179 -9.64 -16.28 1.64
C GLY A 179 -8.17 -15.92 1.84
N ALA A 180 -7.56 -16.35 2.93
CA ALA A 180 -6.13 -16.13 3.21
C ALA A 180 -5.24 -16.82 2.15
N SER A 181 -5.60 -18.05 1.76
CA SER A 181 -4.89 -18.79 0.72
C SER A 181 -4.98 -18.09 -0.63
N ALA A 182 -6.18 -17.66 -1.03
CA ALA A 182 -6.42 -16.92 -2.27
C ALA A 182 -5.67 -15.58 -2.29
N ALA A 183 -5.70 -14.84 -1.18
CA ALA A 183 -4.97 -13.59 -1.04
C ALA A 183 -3.45 -13.79 -1.16
N CYS A 184 -2.90 -14.83 -0.54
CA CYS A 184 -1.48 -15.16 -0.65
C CYS A 184 -1.06 -15.52 -2.09
N ILE A 185 -1.90 -16.26 -2.81
CA ILE A 185 -1.67 -16.62 -4.22
C ILE A 185 -1.69 -15.36 -5.10
N LEU A 186 -2.75 -14.54 -4.97
CA LEU A 186 -2.91 -13.34 -5.78
C LEU A 186 -1.77 -12.35 -5.56
N ASN A 187 -1.35 -12.19 -4.31
CA ASN A 187 -0.24 -11.36 -3.94
C ASN A 187 1.10 -11.84 -4.53
N ARG A 188 1.33 -13.15 -4.57
CA ARG A 188 2.51 -13.74 -5.24
C ARG A 188 2.50 -13.48 -6.75
N LEU A 189 1.34 -13.50 -7.39
CA LEU A 189 1.18 -13.12 -8.80
C LEU A 189 1.46 -11.61 -8.99
N MET A 190 0.99 -10.75 -8.09
CA MET A 190 1.25 -9.31 -8.16
C MET A 190 2.74 -8.98 -8.00
N HIS A 191 3.46 -9.67 -7.11
CA HIS A 191 4.91 -9.49 -6.96
C HIS A 191 5.69 -9.86 -8.25
N SER A 192 5.15 -10.78 -9.08
CA SER A 192 5.77 -11.09 -10.38
C SER A 192 5.54 -10.00 -11.44
N LEU A 193 4.56 -9.11 -11.21
CA LEU A 193 4.18 -8.04 -12.13
C LEU A 193 4.65 -6.64 -11.65
N LEU A 194 4.78 -6.42 -10.35
CA LEU A 194 5.28 -5.19 -9.74
C LEU A 194 6.56 -5.47 -8.94
N TYR A 195 7.69 -4.97 -9.45
CA TYR A 195 8.97 -5.00 -8.76
C TYR A 195 8.92 -4.14 -7.48
N GLY A 196 9.44 -4.67 -6.36
CA GLY A 196 9.74 -3.89 -5.16
C GLY A 196 8.62 -3.74 -4.12
N VAL A 197 7.46 -4.38 -4.28
CA VAL A 197 6.41 -4.38 -3.25
C VAL A 197 6.63 -5.56 -2.29
N SER A 198 7.07 -5.29 -1.06
CA SER A 198 7.17 -6.34 -0.03
C SER A 198 5.77 -6.88 0.26
N ALA A 199 5.54 -8.12 -0.18
CA ALA A 199 4.21 -8.58 -0.55
C ALA A 199 3.31 -8.91 0.66
N THR A 200 3.85 -9.18 1.83
CA THR A 200 3.05 -9.72 2.95
C THR A 200 3.30 -8.92 4.21
N ASP A 201 2.31 -8.13 4.61
CA ASP A 201 2.24 -7.54 5.93
C ASP A 201 1.41 -8.46 6.85
N PRO A 202 2.05 -9.26 7.74
CA PRO A 202 1.34 -10.15 8.65
C PRO A 202 0.40 -9.39 9.59
N LEU A 203 0.70 -8.13 9.89
CA LEU A 203 -0.08 -7.30 10.78
C LEU A 203 -1.43 -6.97 10.16
N THR A 204 -1.46 -6.54 8.89
CA THR A 204 -2.71 -6.30 8.16
C THR A 204 -3.56 -7.57 8.03
N PHE A 205 -2.97 -8.71 7.67
CA PHE A 205 -3.69 -9.99 7.56
C PHE A 205 -4.29 -10.45 8.88
N SER A 206 -3.51 -10.37 9.97
CA SER A 206 -3.98 -10.75 11.31
C SER A 206 -5.08 -9.82 11.82
N ALA A 207 -4.97 -8.50 11.59
CA ALA A 207 -5.99 -7.53 11.97
C ALA A 207 -7.32 -7.77 11.24
N VAL A 208 -7.30 -8.01 9.93
CA VAL A 208 -8.51 -8.31 9.15
C VAL A 208 -9.14 -9.63 9.59
N ALA A 209 -8.34 -10.67 9.78
CA ALA A 209 -8.84 -11.96 10.26
C ALA A 209 -9.48 -11.86 11.65
N LEU A 210 -8.86 -11.12 12.57
CA LEU A 210 -9.40 -10.86 13.91
C LEU A 210 -10.72 -10.09 13.85
N LEU A 211 -10.80 -9.06 13.02
CA LEU A 211 -12.01 -8.24 12.88
C LEU A 211 -13.18 -9.05 12.31
N LEU A 212 -12.94 -9.87 11.28
CA LEU A 212 -13.96 -10.78 10.75
C LEU A 212 -14.38 -11.84 11.77
N ALA A 213 -13.44 -12.37 12.56
CA ALA A 213 -13.75 -13.31 13.64
C ALA A 213 -14.62 -12.67 14.73
N ILE A 214 -14.33 -11.43 15.13
CA ILE A 214 -15.15 -10.67 16.10
C ILE A 214 -16.55 -10.41 15.52
N ALA A 215 -16.66 -9.99 14.26
CA ALA A 215 -17.94 -9.78 13.59
C ALA A 215 -18.78 -11.06 13.56
N ALA A 216 -18.18 -12.20 13.20
CA ALA A 216 -18.85 -13.49 13.19
C ALA A 216 -19.22 -13.99 14.58
N LEU A 217 -18.38 -13.77 15.59
CA LEU A 217 -18.68 -14.06 16.99
C LEU A 217 -19.92 -13.30 17.45
N LEU A 218 -19.99 -12.00 17.18
CA LEU A 218 -21.15 -11.16 17.50
C LEU A 218 -22.40 -11.62 16.74
N ALA A 219 -22.25 -11.95 15.45
CA ALA A 219 -23.32 -12.48 14.61
C ALA A 219 -23.89 -13.81 15.09
N CYS A 220 -23.05 -14.68 15.64
CA CYS A 220 -23.49 -15.94 16.26
C CYS A 220 -24.12 -15.70 17.63
N TYR A 221 -23.50 -14.85 18.46
CA TYR A 221 -23.86 -14.70 19.86
C TYR A 221 -25.17 -13.92 20.08
N ILE A 222 -25.37 -12.81 19.36
CA ILE A 222 -26.52 -11.92 19.56
C ILE A 222 -27.87 -12.62 19.28
N PRO A 223 -28.10 -13.23 18.10
CA PRO A 223 -29.36 -13.91 17.80
C PRO A 223 -29.53 -15.19 18.62
N ALA A 224 -28.46 -15.96 18.87
CA ALA A 224 -28.58 -17.18 19.66
C ALA A 224 -28.88 -16.88 21.14
N ARG A 225 -28.33 -15.79 21.70
CA ARG A 225 -28.70 -15.30 23.03
C ARG A 225 -30.15 -14.80 23.06
N ARG A 226 -30.59 -14.07 22.03
CA ARG A 226 -32.01 -13.69 21.88
C ARG A 226 -32.92 -14.92 21.87
N ALA A 227 -32.63 -15.91 21.03
CA ALA A 227 -33.36 -17.17 20.95
C ALA A 227 -33.44 -17.92 22.29
N SER A 228 -32.32 -17.97 23.03
CA SER A 228 -32.26 -18.65 24.34
C SER A 228 -33.02 -17.94 25.47
N ARG A 229 -33.36 -16.65 25.29
CA ARG A 229 -34.11 -15.83 26.24
C ARG A 229 -35.59 -15.73 25.90
N ILE A 230 -36.01 -16.19 24.72
CA ILE A 230 -37.43 -16.27 24.38
C ILE A 230 -38.02 -17.39 25.23
N ASP A 231 -38.98 -17.01 26.08
CA ASP A 231 -39.69 -17.92 26.96
C ASP A 231 -40.37 -19.03 26.13
N PRO A 232 -40.07 -20.32 26.35
CA PRO A 232 -40.61 -21.42 25.52
C PRO A 232 -42.14 -21.42 25.44
N MET A 233 -42.82 -20.86 26.44
CA MET A 233 -44.28 -20.69 26.44
C MET A 233 -44.79 -19.58 25.50
N ALA A 234 -43.98 -18.57 25.19
CA ALA A 234 -44.34 -17.51 24.22
C ALA A 234 -44.19 -17.99 22.76
N ALA A 235 -43.24 -18.89 22.49
CA ALA A 235 -43.02 -19.46 21.15
C ALA A 235 -44.14 -20.40 20.67
N LEU A 236 -44.97 -20.91 21.58
CA LEU A 236 -46.16 -21.73 21.29
C LEU A 236 -47.47 -20.92 21.19
N ARG A 237 -47.44 -19.61 21.49
CA ARG A 237 -48.63 -18.74 21.52
C ARG A 237 -48.70 -17.71 20.39
N CYS A 238 -47.71 -17.67 19.50
CA CYS A 238 -47.82 -16.92 18.25
C CYS A 238 -48.34 -17.88 17.16
N GLU A 239 -49.67 -17.97 17.06
CA GLU A 239 -50.35 -18.16 15.77
C GLU A 239 -50.11 -16.95 14.88
#